data_AF-A0A6G0Y5U3-F1
#
_entry.id   AF-A0A6G0Y5U3-F1
#
_cell.length_a   1.000
_cell.length_b   1.000
_cell.length_c   1.000
_cell.angle_alpha   90.00
_cell.angle_beta   90.00
_cell.angle_gamma   90.00
#
_symmetry.space_group_name_H-M   'P 1'
#
loop_
_entity.id
_entity.type
_entity.pdbx_description
1 polymer ?
#
loop_
_entity_poly.entity_id
_entity_poly.type
_entity_poly.pdbx_seq_one_letter_code
_entity_poly.pdbx_strand_id
1 'polypeptide(L)'
;MGHWVCSYYDTQNIFIYDSATIKTGHINYDKVLHKLFPSYFLKGDVVQYPNIHCQTPGSVDCGVYAIANAVSLRFGLNPEHTIYESIEKLREHLVKIFLSEIITPFPYITRTAYEQTNE
;
A
#
# COMPACT_ATOMS: atom_id res chain seq x y z
N MET A 1 3.16 -9.32 17.52
CA MET A 1 2.54 -9.33 16.17
C MET A 1 3.35 -8.40 15.27
N GLY A 2 3.47 -8.73 13.98
CA GLY A 2 4.16 -7.89 13.00
C GLY A 2 3.22 -6.87 12.37
N HIS A 3 3.75 -5.68 12.06
CA HIS A 3 3.09 -4.64 11.27
C HIS A 3 3.78 -4.55 9.91
N TRP A 4 3.00 -4.50 8.84
CA TRP A 4 3.53 -4.50 7.48
C TRP A 4 3.08 -3.23 6.75
N VAL A 5 4.02 -2.60 6.06
CA VAL A 5 3.80 -1.40 5.24
C VAL A 5 4.45 -1.59 3.87
N CYS A 6 4.00 -0.82 2.88
CA CYS A 6 4.64 -0.77 1.57
C CYS A 6 5.46 0.51 1.46
N SER A 7 6.78 0.38 1.26
CA SER A 7 7.65 1.50 0.91
C SER A 7 7.90 1.53 -0.59
N TYR A 8 7.84 2.71 -1.21
CA TYR A 8 8.10 2.91 -2.63
C TYR A 8 9.02 4.10 -2.85
N TYR A 9 10.01 3.98 -3.74
CA TYR A 9 10.93 5.05 -4.10
C TYR A 9 10.76 5.37 -5.58
N ASP A 10 10.28 6.57 -5.90
CA ASP A 10 10.05 7.02 -7.27
C ASP A 10 11.27 7.72 -7.91
N THR A 11 12.44 7.63 -7.25
CA THR A 11 13.72 8.33 -7.54
C THR A 11 13.86 9.76 -7.02
N GLN A 12 12.79 10.37 -6.50
CA GLN A 12 12.77 11.72 -5.93
C GLN A 12 12.21 11.74 -4.49
N ASN A 13 11.28 10.85 -4.18
CA ASN A 13 10.59 10.78 -2.90
C ASN A 13 10.43 9.32 -2.48
N ILE A 14 10.39 9.09 -1.16
CA ILE A 14 9.98 7.81 -0.59
C ILE A 14 8.55 7.95 -0.11
N PHE A 15 7.71 6.98 -0.44
CA PHE A 15 6.32 6.89 0.01
C PHE A 15 6.16 5.70 0.95
N ILE A 16 5.49 5.91 2.08
CA ILE A 16 5.12 4.85 3.01
C ILE A 16 3.60 4.71 3.01
N TYR A 17 3.13 3.64 2.38
CA TYR A 17 1.73 3.25 2.34
C TYR A 17 1.42 2.32 3.51
N ASP A 18 0.71 2.86 4.50
CA ASP A 18 0.35 2.16 5.74
C ASP A 18 -1.17 2.08 5.87
N SER A 19 -1.72 0.86 5.76
CA SER A 19 -3.17 0.63 5.85
C SER A 19 -3.71 0.61 7.27
N ALA A 20 -2.85 0.51 8.30
CA ALA A 20 -3.26 0.38 9.70
C ALA A 20 -3.22 1.70 10.47
N THR A 21 -2.44 2.68 9.98
CA THR A 21 -2.27 3.95 10.69
C THR A 21 -3.36 4.94 10.35
N ILE A 22 -4.31 5.13 11.28
CA ILE A 22 -5.31 6.20 11.16
C ILE A 22 -4.93 7.48 11.93
N LYS A 23 -4.08 7.49 12.98
CA LYS A 23 -3.86 8.75 13.76
C LYS A 23 -2.73 8.81 14.82
N THR A 24 -1.85 7.81 14.95
CA THR A 24 -0.97 7.70 16.14
C THR A 24 0.48 8.21 15.95
N GLY A 25 0.74 8.97 14.90
CA GLY A 25 2.10 9.38 14.54
C GLY A 25 2.82 8.29 13.77
N HIS A 26 3.53 8.69 12.72
CA HIS A 26 4.25 7.76 11.87
C HIS A 26 5.38 7.09 12.65
N ILE A 27 5.48 5.76 12.55
CA ILE A 27 6.67 5.05 13.00
C ILE A 27 7.86 5.63 12.23
N ASN A 28 8.95 5.97 12.93
CA ASN A 28 10.16 6.40 12.27
C ASN A 28 10.79 5.20 11.54
N TYR A 29 10.74 5.23 10.21
CA TYR A 29 11.33 4.21 9.35
C TYR A 29 12.77 4.53 8.90
N ASP A 30 13.37 5.65 9.34
CA ASP A 30 14.63 6.20 8.79
C ASP A 30 15.75 5.17 8.73
N LYS A 31 15.94 4.38 9.80
CA LYS A 31 17.00 3.35 9.84
C LYS A 31 16.79 2.27 8.79
N VAL A 32 15.55 1.90 8.50
CA VAL A 32 15.21 0.88 7.50
C VAL A 32 15.31 1.50 6.11
N LEU A 33 14.78 2.70 5.93
CA LEU A 33 14.85 3.43 4.66
C LEU A 33 16.28 3.75 4.25
N HIS A 34 17.18 4.05 5.19
CA HIS A 34 18.60 4.23 4.92
C HIS A 34 19.29 2.97 4.41
N LYS A 35 18.82 1.80 4.83
CA LYS A 35 19.34 0.53 4.32
C LYS A 35 18.77 0.19 2.95
N LEU A 36 17.48 0.46 2.72
CA LEU A 36 16.80 0.14 1.46
C LEU A 36 17.13 1.12 0.34
N PHE A 37 17.27 2.41 0.67
CA PHE A 37 17.42 3.51 -0.27
C PHE A 37 18.60 4.42 0.16
N PRO A 38 19.85 3.94 0.11
CA PRO A 38 20.99 4.71 0.61
C PRO A 38 21.22 6.04 -0.15
N SER A 39 20.80 6.13 -1.41
CA SER A 39 20.92 7.35 -2.22
C SER A 39 19.94 8.47 -1.82
N TYR A 40 18.83 8.14 -1.16
CA TYR A 40 17.80 9.10 -0.74
C TYR A 40 18.40 10.18 0.18
N PHE A 41 19.28 9.80 1.11
CA PHE A 41 19.90 10.71 2.07
C PHE A 41 20.93 11.66 1.44
N LEU A 42 21.39 11.37 0.22
CA LEU A 42 22.34 12.21 -0.50
C LEU A 42 21.64 13.37 -1.23
N LYS A 43 20.35 13.26 -1.49
CA LYS A 43 19.59 14.19 -2.33
C LYS A 43 18.64 15.11 -1.55
N GLY A 44 18.44 14.88 -0.26
CA GLY A 44 17.46 15.63 0.53
C GLY A 44 16.02 15.31 0.15
N ASP A 45 15.79 14.14 -0.43
CA ASP A 45 14.48 13.58 -0.76
C ASP A 45 13.58 13.55 0.51
N VAL A 46 12.25 13.64 0.36
CA VAL A 46 11.30 13.71 1.49
C VAL A 46 10.53 12.39 1.63
N VAL A 47 10.38 11.89 2.87
CA VAL A 47 9.46 10.77 3.16
C VAL A 47 8.03 11.29 3.21
N GLN A 48 7.17 10.73 2.37
CA GLN A 48 5.75 11.01 2.28
C GLN A 48 4.95 9.88 2.93
N TYR A 49 3.84 10.24 3.55
CA TYR A 49 2.88 9.30 4.15
C TYR A 49 1.50 9.52 3.52
N PRO A 50 1.25 8.92 2.34
CA PRO A 50 0.01 9.12 1.62
C PRO A 50 -1.22 8.63 2.40
N ASN A 51 -2.36 9.30 2.22
CA ASN A 51 -3.61 8.87 2.81
C ASN A 51 -4.29 7.83 1.91
N ILE A 52 -4.36 6.58 2.37
CA ILE A 52 -4.90 5.46 1.58
C ILE A 52 -6.11 4.82 2.24
N HIS A 53 -6.79 3.95 1.50
CA HIS A 53 -7.82 3.08 2.06
C HIS A 53 -7.25 2.29 3.25
N CYS A 54 -7.82 2.55 4.44
CA CYS A 54 -7.38 1.94 5.68
C CYS A 54 -8.14 0.64 5.93
N GLN A 55 -7.42 -0.36 6.45
CA GLN A 55 -8.04 -1.54 7.01
C GLN A 55 -8.86 -1.19 8.25
N THR A 56 -9.78 -2.06 8.65
CA THR A 56 -10.53 -1.89 9.90
C THR A 56 -9.58 -1.83 11.12
N PRO A 57 -9.80 -0.91 12.08
CA PRO A 57 -8.96 -0.83 13.28
C PRO A 57 -8.83 -2.17 14.01
N GLY A 58 -7.60 -2.55 14.36
CA GLY A 58 -7.32 -3.83 15.04
C GLY A 58 -7.27 -5.07 14.13
N SER A 59 -7.48 -4.91 12.81
CA SER A 59 -7.30 -5.98 11.84
C SER A 59 -5.84 -6.45 11.75
N VAL A 60 -5.65 -7.71 11.34
CA VAL A 60 -4.34 -8.34 11.06
C VAL A 60 -3.99 -8.33 9.56
N ASP A 61 -4.68 -7.51 8.76
CA ASP A 61 -4.63 -7.54 7.28
C ASP A 61 -3.57 -6.64 6.65
N CYS A 62 -2.75 -5.96 7.46
CA CYS A 62 -1.72 -5.03 6.98
C CYS A 62 -0.78 -5.68 5.95
N GLY A 63 -0.48 -6.98 6.09
CA GLY A 63 0.31 -7.73 5.12
C GLY A 63 -0.34 -7.82 3.74
N VAL A 64 -1.65 -8.09 3.68
CA VAL A 64 -2.39 -8.20 2.42
C VAL A 64 -2.48 -6.84 1.74
N TYR A 65 -2.79 -5.79 2.49
CA TYR A 65 -2.84 -4.42 1.96
C TYR A 65 -1.45 -3.92 1.51
N ALA A 66 -0.38 -4.23 2.24
CA ALA A 66 0.98 -3.89 1.83
C ALA A 66 1.36 -4.53 0.48
N ILE A 67 0.99 -5.79 0.26
CA ILE A 67 1.20 -6.47 -1.03
C ILE A 67 0.31 -5.83 -2.11
N ALA A 68 -0.96 -5.57 -1.83
CA ALA A 68 -1.87 -4.94 -2.79
C ALA A 68 -1.35 -3.57 -3.24
N ASN A 69 -0.84 -2.74 -2.32
CA ASN A 69 -0.22 -1.45 -2.63
C ASN A 69 1.00 -1.60 -3.54
N ALA A 70 1.90 -2.55 -3.23
CA ALA A 70 3.08 -2.81 -4.06
C ALA A 70 2.69 -3.25 -5.48
N VAL A 71 1.66 -4.09 -5.61
CA VAL A 71 1.15 -4.55 -6.91
C VAL A 71 0.51 -3.38 -7.67
N SER A 72 -0.33 -2.56 -7.02
CA SER A 72 -0.92 -1.37 -7.64
C SER A 72 0.15 -0.45 -8.22
N LEU A 73 1.19 -0.14 -7.45
CA LEU A 73 2.33 0.68 -7.90
C LEU A 73 3.06 0.05 -9.09
N ARG A 74 3.26 -1.29 -9.08
CA ARG A 74 3.89 -2.02 -10.19
C ARG A 74 3.11 -1.86 -11.50
N PHE A 75 1.79 -1.75 -11.42
CA PHE A 75 0.91 -1.55 -12.58
C PHE A 75 0.60 -0.07 -12.87
N GLY A 76 1.28 0.87 -12.22
CA GLY A 76 1.09 2.31 -12.44
C GLY A 76 -0.19 2.89 -11.82
N LEU A 77 -0.86 2.15 -10.93
CA LEU A 77 -2.00 2.63 -10.16
C LEU A 77 -1.51 3.41 -8.92
N ASN A 78 -2.22 4.47 -8.54
CA ASN A 78 -1.95 5.19 -7.29
C ASN A 78 -2.78 4.60 -6.14
N PRO A 79 -2.16 4.04 -5.09
CA PRO A 79 -2.86 3.54 -3.90
C PRO A 79 -3.77 4.57 -3.20
N GLU A 80 -3.47 5.87 -3.27
CA GLU A 80 -4.33 6.93 -2.69
C GLU A 80 -5.70 7.02 -3.38
N HIS A 81 -5.77 6.61 -4.65
CA HIS A 81 -6.97 6.65 -5.46
C HIS A 81 -7.57 5.25 -5.69
N THR A 82 -6.99 4.22 -5.08
CA THR A 82 -7.41 2.82 -5.24
C THR A 82 -8.26 2.41 -4.04
N ILE A 83 -9.52 2.10 -4.30
CA ILE A 83 -10.41 1.50 -3.30
C ILE A 83 -10.41 0.00 -3.53
N TYR A 84 -9.68 -0.74 -2.71
CA TYR A 84 -9.68 -2.19 -2.79
C TYR A 84 -11.07 -2.76 -2.47
N GLU A 85 -11.41 -3.88 -3.10
CA GLU A 85 -12.61 -4.64 -2.72
C GLU A 85 -12.49 -5.24 -1.31
N SER A 86 -13.46 -6.07 -0.91
CA SER A 86 -13.46 -6.70 0.40
C SER A 86 -12.20 -7.53 0.66
N ILE A 87 -11.79 -7.62 1.93
CA ILE A 87 -10.56 -8.31 2.33
C ILE A 87 -10.56 -9.80 1.95
N GLU A 88 -11.74 -10.44 1.89
CA GLU A 88 -11.90 -11.82 1.43
C GLU A 88 -11.44 -11.98 -0.02
N LYS A 89 -11.86 -11.06 -0.90
CA LYS A 89 -11.46 -11.05 -2.31
C LYS A 89 -9.96 -10.79 -2.46
N LEU A 90 -9.40 -9.90 -1.65
CA LEU A 90 -7.95 -9.64 -1.66
C LEU A 90 -7.17 -10.90 -1.25
N ARG A 91 -7.57 -11.59 -0.18
CA ARG A 91 -6.91 -12.83 0.26
C ARG A 91 -7.04 -13.94 -0.78
N GLU A 92 -8.22 -14.14 -1.35
CA GLU A 92 -8.44 -15.12 -2.42
C GLU A 92 -7.54 -14.83 -3.63
N HIS A 93 -7.45 -13.56 -4.02
CA HIS A 93 -6.57 -13.13 -5.11
C HIS A 93 -5.08 -13.34 -4.80
N LEU A 94 -4.65 -13.05 -3.57
CA LEU A 94 -3.28 -13.28 -3.14
C LEU A 94 -2.90 -14.77 -3.24
N VAL A 95 -3.80 -15.67 -2.84
CA VAL A 95 -3.60 -17.12 -3.02
C VAL A 95 -3.45 -17.48 -4.50
N LYS A 96 -4.27 -16.89 -5.38
CA LYS A 96 -4.16 -17.10 -6.84
C LYS A 96 -2.80 -16.63 -7.38
N ILE A 97 -2.30 -15.48 -6.93
CA ILE A 97 -0.96 -15.00 -7.32
C ILE A 97 0.11 -16.00 -6.89
N PHE A 98 0.07 -16.50 -5.65
CA PHE A 98 1.05 -17.47 -5.17
C PHE A 98 0.98 -18.82 -5.90
N LEU A 99 -0.22 -19.30 -6.23
CA LEU A 99 -0.40 -20.57 -6.93
C LEU A 99 -0.05 -20.50 -8.43
N SER A 100 -0.35 -19.37 -9.07
CA SER A 100 -0.10 -19.18 -10.51
C SER A 100 1.29 -18.62 -10.81
N GLU A 101 1.96 -18.03 -9.82
CA GLU A 101 3.19 -17.25 -9.95
C GLU A 101 3.06 -16.03 -10.89
N ILE A 102 1.83 -15.66 -11.25
CA ILE A 102 1.53 -14.51 -12.13
C ILE A 102 1.01 -13.36 -11.25
N ILE A 103 1.77 -12.28 -11.20
CA ILE A 103 1.34 -11.04 -10.54
C ILE A 103 0.32 -10.34 -11.43
N THR A 104 -0.88 -10.09 -10.89
CA THR A 104 -1.95 -9.33 -11.54
C THR A 104 -2.53 -8.31 -10.57
N PRO A 105 -3.12 -7.19 -11.05
CA PRO A 105 -3.74 -6.19 -10.18
C PRO A 105 -4.74 -6.83 -9.22
N PHE A 106 -4.73 -6.39 -7.96
CA PHE A 106 -5.74 -6.81 -6.99
C PHE A 106 -7.12 -6.29 -7.39
N PRO A 107 -8.22 -6.92 -6.95
CA PRO A 107 -9.56 -6.40 -7.18
C PRO A 107 -9.75 -5.03 -6.51
N TYR A 108 -10.16 -4.03 -7.30
CA TYR A 108 -10.44 -2.67 -6.83
C TYR A 108 -11.65 -2.06 -7.55
N ILE A 109 -12.24 -1.05 -6.94
CA ILE A 109 -13.32 -0.23 -7.49
C ILE A 109 -12.71 1.11 -7.89
N THR A 110 -12.95 1.56 -9.12
CA THR A 110 -12.59 2.92 -9.52
C THR A 110 -13.52 3.92 -8.83
N ARG A 111 -12.97 5.05 -8.35
CA ARG A 111 -13.76 6.08 -7.64
C ARG A 111 -14.99 6.55 -8.41
N THR A 112 -14.94 6.58 -9.74
CA THR A 112 -16.07 6.87 -10.62
C THR A 112 -17.23 5.86 -10.51
N ALA A 113 -16.96 4.59 -10.24
CA ALA A 113 -18.00 3.57 -10.04
C ALA A 113 -18.60 3.64 -8.62
N TYR A 114 -17.81 4.05 -7.62
CA TYR A 114 -18.27 4.20 -6.24
C TYR A 114 -19.25 5.37 -6.06
N GLU A 115 -19.04 6.47 -6.80
CA GLU A 115 -19.93 7.63 -6.81
C GLU A 115 -21.28 7.30 -7.48
N GLN A 116 -21.31 6.41 -8.48
CA GLN A 116 -22.54 6.00 -9.19
C GLN A 116 -23.43 5.02 -8.43
N THR A 117 -22.92 4.30 -7.43
CA THR A 117 -23.70 3.31 -6.66
C THR A 117 -24.30 3.86 -5.36
N ASN A 118 -23.97 5.11 -5.01
CA ASN A 118 -24.39 5.74 -3.75
C ASN A 118 -25.19 7.05 -3.98
N GLU A 119 -25.69 7.26 -5.19
CA GLU A 119 -26.77 8.19 -5.54
C GLU A 119 -28.06 7.41 -5.85
#